data_AF-A0A1J5F0V4-F1
#
_entry.id   AF-A0A1J5F0V4-F1
#
_cell.length_a   1.000
_cell.length_b   1.000
_cell.length_c   1.000
_cell.angle_alpha   90.00
_cell.angle_beta   90.00
_cell.angle_gamma   90.00
#
_symmetry.space_group_name_H-M   'P 1'
#
loop_
_entity.id
_entity.type
_entity.pdbx_description
1 polymer ?
#
loop_
_entity_poly.entity_id
_entity_poly.type
_entity_poly.pdbx_seq_one_letter_code
_entity_poly.pdbx_strand_id
1 'polypeptide(L)'
;MRVEVRPAFDEAIMAAEPRVRKAAAKMLHLLQAFSLTELWSHTGLNFEKLHGMIEPASGAQLYSLRVSGAVRAIACLRQGPIVVLVSLHVQHDKAYRK
;
A
#
# COMPACT_ATOMS: atom_id res chain seq x y z
N MET A 1 -2.96 1.96 -13.49
CA MET A 1 -1.47 1.95 -13.64
C MET A 1 -0.91 0.53 -13.46
N ARG A 2 0.37 0.25 -13.76
CA ARG A 2 0.95 -1.08 -13.50
C ARG A 2 1.22 -1.21 -12.01
N VAL A 3 0.85 -2.36 -11.44
CA VAL A 3 1.10 -2.67 -10.03
C VAL A 3 2.01 -3.90 -9.96
N GLU A 4 3.10 -3.78 -9.22
CA GLU A 4 4.00 -4.87 -8.90
C GLU A 4 3.95 -5.15 -7.40
N VAL A 5 4.27 -6.39 -7.02
CA VAL A 5 4.16 -6.84 -5.63
C VAL A 5 5.49 -7.48 -5.23
N ARG A 6 6.01 -7.09 -4.07
CA ARG A 6 7.14 -7.75 -3.43
C ARG A 6 6.67 -8.98 -2.65
N PRO A 7 7.50 -10.03 -2.53
CA PRO A 7 7.15 -11.24 -1.78
C PRO A 7 6.62 -10.95 -0.37
N ALA A 8 7.27 -10.05 0.38
CA ALA A 8 6.84 -9.68 1.73
C ALA A 8 5.42 -9.09 1.80
N PHE A 9 4.96 -8.40 0.76
CA PHE A 9 3.57 -7.92 0.70
C PHE A 9 2.61 -9.08 0.42
N ASP A 10 2.94 -9.95 -0.55
CA ASP A 10 2.10 -11.08 -0.93
C ASP A 10 1.93 -12.07 0.24
N GLU A 11 3.02 -12.44 0.89
CA GLU A 11 3.04 -13.30 2.08
C GLU A 11 2.15 -12.72 3.20
N ALA A 12 2.28 -11.42 3.47
CA ALA A 12 1.48 -10.74 4.49
C ALA A 12 -0.02 -10.73 4.14
N ILE A 13 -0.38 -10.58 2.85
CA ILE A 13 -1.76 -10.66 2.38
C ILE A 13 -2.30 -12.09 2.53
N MET A 14 -1.52 -13.10 2.15
CA MET A 14 -1.95 -14.50 2.24
C MET A 14 -2.20 -14.93 3.69
N ALA A 15 -1.39 -14.43 4.62
CA ALA A 15 -1.54 -14.65 6.05
C ALA A 15 -2.66 -13.80 6.72
N ALA A 16 -3.17 -12.78 6.03
CA ALA A 16 -4.13 -11.86 6.62
C ALA A 16 -5.56 -12.43 6.71
N GLU A 17 -6.34 -11.90 7.66
CA GLU A 17 -7.75 -12.24 7.81
C GLU A 17 -8.57 -11.87 6.54
N PRO A 18 -9.69 -12.57 6.27
CA PRO A 18 -10.50 -12.35 5.07
C PRO A 18 -10.91 -10.89 4.83
N ARG A 19 -11.16 -10.12 5.89
CA ARG A 19 -11.53 -8.70 5.79
C ARG A 19 -10.38 -7.84 5.24
N VAL A 20 -9.16 -8.12 5.67
CA VAL A 20 -7.96 -7.42 5.18
C VAL A 20 -7.69 -7.77 3.73
N ARG A 21 -7.78 -9.06 3.36
CA ARG A 21 -7.64 -9.51 1.97
C ARG A 21 -8.65 -8.84 1.03
N LYS A 22 -9.92 -8.76 1.45
CA LYS A 22 -10.97 -8.06 0.69
C LYS A 22 -10.66 -6.57 0.53
N ALA A 23 -10.18 -5.91 1.57
CA ALA A 23 -9.81 -4.50 1.51
C ALA A 23 -8.61 -4.26 0.59
N ALA A 24 -7.60 -5.12 0.63
CA ALA A 24 -6.45 -5.08 -0.26
C ALA A 24 -6.84 -5.32 -1.73
N ALA A 25 -7.73 -6.27 -2.00
CA ALA A 25 -8.25 -6.50 -3.35
C ALA A 25 -8.97 -5.25 -3.89
N LYS A 26 -9.76 -4.56 -3.05
CA LYS A 26 -10.41 -3.29 -3.42
C LYS A 26 -9.36 -2.20 -3.72
N MET A 27 -8.33 -2.08 -2.90
CA MET A 27 -7.23 -1.14 -3.13
C MET A 27 -6.53 -1.44 -4.47
N LEU A 28 -6.19 -2.70 -4.75
CA LEU A 28 -5.56 -3.12 -5.99
C LEU A 28 -6.39 -2.75 -7.22
N HIS A 29 -7.71 -2.97 -7.15
CA HIS A 29 -8.62 -2.60 -8.22
C HIS A 29 -8.60 -1.09 -8.51
N LEU A 30 -8.58 -0.25 -7.46
CA LEU A 30 -8.45 1.20 -7.62
C LEU A 30 -7.10 1.61 -8.23
N LEU A 31 -5.99 1.03 -7.76
CA LEU A 31 -4.66 1.32 -8.30
C LEU A 31 -4.58 0.98 -9.79
N GLN A 32 -5.14 -0.15 -10.21
CA GLN A 32 -5.16 -0.55 -11.61
C GLN A 32 -5.98 0.42 -12.48
N ALA A 33 -7.08 0.96 -11.94
CA ALA A 33 -7.96 1.90 -12.63
C ALA A 33 -7.38 3.33 -12.71
N PHE A 34 -6.48 3.73 -11.80
CA PHE A 34 -5.97 5.09 -11.73
C PHE A 34 -4.74 5.37 -12.59
N SER A 35 -4.59 6.63 -12.98
CA SER A 35 -3.33 7.29 -13.31
C SER A 35 -2.58 7.72 -12.04
N LEU A 36 -1.31 8.08 -12.16
CA LEU A 36 -0.54 8.57 -11.01
C LEU A 36 -1.14 9.86 -10.43
N THR A 37 -1.64 10.76 -11.26
CA THR A 37 -2.30 12.00 -10.83
C THR A 37 -3.56 11.73 -10.01
N GLU A 38 -4.39 10.78 -10.44
CA GLU A 38 -5.60 10.38 -9.68
C GLU A 38 -5.25 9.71 -8.36
N LEU A 39 -4.19 8.90 -8.32
CA LEU A 39 -3.72 8.33 -7.06
C LEU A 39 -3.32 9.42 -6.06
N TRP A 40 -2.61 10.45 -6.50
CA TRP A 40 -2.20 11.57 -5.64
C TRP A 40 -3.38 12.36 -5.07
N SER A 41 -4.47 12.52 -5.83
CA SER A 41 -5.65 13.27 -5.38
C SER A 41 -6.68 12.41 -4.65
N HIS A 42 -6.55 11.09 -4.65
CA HIS A 42 -7.55 10.19 -4.10
C HIS A 42 -7.49 10.10 -2.56
N THR A 43 -8.41 10.81 -1.91
CA THR A 43 -8.51 10.92 -0.44
C THR A 43 -8.74 9.59 0.28
N GLY A 44 -9.39 8.62 -0.36
CA GLY A 44 -9.67 7.31 0.24
C GLY A 44 -8.45 6.41 0.37
N LEU A 45 -7.49 6.54 -0.56
CA LEU A 45 -6.23 5.79 -0.55
C LEU A 45 -5.16 6.52 0.26
N ASN A 46 -5.31 7.84 0.45
CA ASN A 46 -4.44 8.66 1.27
C ASN A 46 -2.96 8.37 0.99
N PHE A 47 -2.56 8.60 -0.27
CA PHE A 47 -1.21 8.32 -0.75
C PHE A 47 -0.24 9.38 -0.22
N GLU A 48 0.59 8.98 0.74
CA GLU A 48 1.41 9.89 1.54
C GLU A 48 2.89 9.54 1.43
N LYS A 49 3.74 10.55 1.25
CA LYS A 49 5.21 10.40 1.27
C LYS A 49 5.69 10.07 2.68
N LEU A 50 6.53 9.04 2.81
CA LEU A 50 7.19 8.72 4.07
C LEU A 50 8.54 9.43 4.15
N HIS A 51 8.57 10.56 4.85
CA HIS A 51 9.76 11.40 4.97
C HIS A 51 10.93 10.65 5.61
N GLY A 52 12.11 10.75 4.99
CA GLY A 52 13.33 10.08 5.46
C GLY A 52 13.37 8.57 5.23
N MET A 53 12.37 8.00 4.55
CA MET A 53 12.29 6.56 4.31
C MET A 53 12.48 6.23 2.81
N ILE A 54 13.39 5.31 2.53
CA ILE A 54 13.69 4.80 1.19
C ILE A 54 13.56 3.27 1.16
N GLU A 55 13.18 2.73 0.01
CA GLU A 55 13.11 1.28 -0.21
C GLU A 55 14.56 0.77 -0.33
N PRO A 56 15.04 -0.13 0.56
CA PRO A 56 16.45 -0.48 0.60
C PRO A 56 16.98 -1.16 -0.67
N ALA A 57 16.11 -1.84 -1.43
CA ALA A 57 16.52 -2.62 -2.61
C ALA A 57 16.70 -1.76 -3.87
N SER A 58 16.11 -0.57 -3.94
CA SER A 58 16.10 0.31 -5.11
C SER A 58 16.48 1.75 -4.81
N GLY A 59 16.55 2.12 -3.53
CA GLY A 59 16.76 3.51 -3.10
C GLY A 59 15.57 4.43 -3.38
N ALA A 60 14.44 3.89 -3.85
CA ALA A 60 13.27 4.69 -4.21
C ALA A 60 12.57 5.26 -2.97
N GLN A 61 11.97 6.45 -3.11
CA GLN A 61 11.15 7.05 -2.07
C GLN A 61 9.99 6.11 -1.68
N LEU A 62 9.80 5.92 -0.37
CA LEU A 62 8.66 5.17 0.15
C LEU A 62 7.43 6.05 0.34
N TYR A 63 6.27 5.44 0.16
CA TYR A 63 4.95 6.02 0.35
C TYR A 63 4.08 5.05 1.15
N SER A 64 3.06 5.60 1.82
CA SER A 64 2.01 4.80 2.45
C SER A 64 0.70 4.92 1.69
N LEU A 65 -0.05 3.81 1.63
CA LEU A 65 -1.38 3.71 1.07
C LEU A 65 -2.32 3.15 2.14
N ARG A 66 -3.51 3.71 2.25
CA ARG A 66 -4.58 3.16 3.09
C ARG A 66 -5.22 1.96 2.41
N VAL A 67 -5.12 0.80 3.05
CA VAL A 67 -5.86 -0.42 2.69
C VAL A 67 -7.20 -0.42 3.40
N SER A 68 -7.21 -0.09 4.69
CA SER A 68 -8.41 0.10 5.51
C SER A 68 -8.11 1.08 6.64
N GLY A 69 -9.08 1.37 7.51
CA GLY A 69 -8.87 2.28 8.64
C GLY A 69 -7.73 1.87 9.60
N ALA A 70 -7.37 0.58 9.62
CA ALA A 70 -6.34 0.02 10.52
C ALA A 70 -5.19 -0.67 9.75
N VAL A 71 -5.16 -0.59 8.43
CA VAL A 71 -4.16 -1.31 7.61
C VAL A 71 -3.59 -0.38 6.57
N ARG A 72 -2.26 -0.32 6.51
CA ARG A 72 -1.49 0.45 5.53
C ARG A 72 -0.65 -0.49 4.68
N ALA A 73 -0.50 -0.16 3.40
CA ALA A 73 0.49 -0.74 2.52
C ALA A 73 1.64 0.26 2.36
N ILE A 74 2.87 -0.24 2.33
CA ILE A 74 4.05 0.53 1.95
C ILE A 74 4.31 0.30 0.47
N ALA A 75 4.62 1.37 -0.25
CA ALA A 75 4.87 1.32 -1.68
C ALA A 75 6.05 2.20 -2.09
N CYS A 76 6.62 1.92 -3.25
CA CYS A 76 7.48 2.87 -3.96
C CYS A 76 7.04 3.02 -5.41
N LEU A 77 7.54 4.07 -6.06
CA LEU A 77 7.35 4.30 -7.49
C LEU A 77 8.64 3.92 -8.23
N ARG A 78 8.49 3.25 -9.38
CA ARG A 78 9.59 3.00 -10.33
C ARG A 78 9.42 3.90 -11.57
N GLN A 79 10.38 3.84 -12.51
CA GLN A 79 10.28 4.59 -13.76
C GLN A 79 8.98 4.22 -14.50
N GLY A 80 8.23 5.26 -14.92
CA GLY A 80 6.87 5.12 -15.47
C GLY A 80 5.78 5.07 -14.38
N PRO A 81 4.51 4.84 -14.75
CA PRO A 81 3.41 4.75 -13.79
C PRO A 81 3.35 3.34 -13.17
N ILE A 82 4.42 2.95 -12.46
CA ILE A 82 4.52 1.66 -11.78
C ILE A 82 4.54 1.88 -10.27
N VAL A 83 3.51 1.37 -9.58
CA VAL A 83 3.48 1.26 -8.12
C VAL A 83 3.97 -0.12 -7.73
N VAL A 84 4.97 -0.17 -6.86
CA VAL A 84 5.47 -1.42 -6.28
C VAL A 84 4.98 -1.49 -4.84
N LEU A 85 4.17 -2.49 -4.50
CA LEU A 85 3.72 -2.77 -3.14
C LEU A 85 4.82 -3.56 -2.41
N VAL A 86 5.35 -3.00 -1.33
CA VAL A 86 6.56 -3.47 -0.64
C VAL A 86 6.21 -4.32 0.58
N SER A 87 5.34 -3.83 1.45
CA SER A 87 4.94 -4.51 2.69
C SER A 87 3.55 -4.09 3.15
N LEU A 88 2.91 -4.93 3.96
CA LEU A 88 1.61 -4.65 4.57
C LEU A 88 1.81 -4.49 6.07
N HIS A 89 1.29 -3.40 6.63
CA HIS A 89 1.35 -3.11 8.06
C HIS A 89 -0.06 -3.03 8.62
N VAL A 90 -0.40 -3.99 9.48
CA VAL A 90 -1.64 -3.98 10.24
C VAL A 90 -1.39 -3.15 11.50
N GLN A 91 -1.86 -1.91 11.52
CA GLN A 91 -1.91 -1.10 12.73
C GLN A 91 -3.04 -1.67 13.61
N HIS A 92 -2.67 -2.55 14.53
CA HIS A 92 -3.53 -3.16 15.55
C HIS A 92 -4.08 -2.13 16.57
N ASP A 93 -4.70 -1.02 16.12
CA ASP A 93 -5.36 0.00 16.96
C ASP A 93 -6.60 -0.52 17.73
N LYS A 94 -6.70 -1.84 17.94
CA LYS A 94 -7.69 -2.50 18.80
C LYS A 94 -7.10 -3.53 19.78
N ALA A 95 -5.77 -3.66 19.91
CA ALA A 95 -5.22 -4.36 21.09
C ALA A 95 -5.47 -3.58 22.40
N TYR A 96 -5.79 -2.28 22.30
CA TYR A 96 -6.16 -1.42 23.42
C TYR A 96 -7.47 -0.67 23.15
N ARG A 97 -8.60 -1.38 23.16
CA ARG A 97 -9.82 -0.80 23.73
C ARG A 97 -10.05 -1.51 25.06
N LYS A 98 -9.77 -0.80 26.15
CA LYS A 98 -10.30 -1.17 27.47
C LYS A 98 -11.83 -1.09 27.44
#